data_AF-A0A1E7F5A2-F1
#
_entry.id   AF-A0A1E7F5A2-F1
#
_cell.length_a   1.000
_cell.length_b   1.000
_cell.length_c   1.000
_cell.angle_alpha   90.00
_cell.angle_beta   90.00
_cell.angle_gamma   90.00
#
_symmetry.space_group_name_H-M   'P 1'
#
loop_
_entity.id
_entity.type
_entity.pdbx_description
1 polymer ?
#
loop_
_entity_poly.entity_id
_entity_poly.type
_entity_poly.pdbx_seq_one_letter_code
_entity_poly.pdbx_strand_id
1 'polypeptide(L)'
;GGTYFLHNSRKAKIAVFKASDEEPYAENNPRGYIQQPGQDMFLREGVIPGEACIREVAAFMLDHGGFSGVPMTTLVECRHPTFNINGSRMSLAEEFVRTDCCADDISPSKLSVEEVHKIAVLDIRLMNADRNSANLLCRRKTDNSIELVPIDHGFCLRSVADNSWMDWCWLDWPHLKQPMSRKTKKYILHLDIAKDAKMLQERFNICGEALDYFYASSSILKAGTKAGLSLYEIAVMCCRNDNLGEVPSKLE
;
A
#
# COMPACT_ATOMS: atom_id res chain seq x y z
N GLY A 1 -11.38 -10.34 3.03
CA GLY A 1 -12.11 -11.04 1.97
C GLY A 1 -11.52 -12.41 1.76
N GLY A 2 -11.73 -12.99 0.59
CA GLY A 2 -11.06 -14.22 0.16
C GLY A 2 -9.60 -13.99 -0.22
N THR A 3 -8.70 -14.73 0.41
CA THR A 3 -7.27 -14.74 0.09
C THR A 3 -6.81 -16.18 -0.07
N TYR A 4 -6.20 -16.50 -1.21
CA TYR A 4 -5.87 -17.85 -1.62
C TYR A 4 -4.40 -17.97 -2.01
N PHE A 5 -3.74 -19.07 -1.63
CA PHE A 5 -2.42 -19.38 -2.17
C PHE A 5 -2.55 -20.21 -3.45
N LEU A 6 -2.03 -19.69 -4.56
CA LEU A 6 -1.88 -20.45 -5.79
C LEU A 6 -0.62 -21.30 -5.72
N HIS A 7 -0.73 -22.54 -6.17
CA HIS A 7 0.36 -23.52 -6.13
C HIS A 7 0.71 -24.00 -7.53
N ASN A 8 1.99 -24.28 -7.77
CA ASN A 8 2.41 -24.98 -8.98
C ASN A 8 2.14 -26.51 -8.89
N SER A 9 2.45 -27.24 -9.95
CA SER A 9 2.29 -28.71 -10.02
C SER A 9 3.06 -29.49 -8.95
N ARG A 10 4.05 -28.86 -8.29
CA ARG A 10 4.83 -29.44 -7.18
C ARG A 10 4.29 -29.02 -5.80
N LYS A 11 3.11 -28.41 -5.73
CA LYS A 11 2.50 -27.87 -4.51
C LYS A 11 3.33 -26.79 -3.82
N ALA A 12 4.22 -26.11 -4.54
CA ALA A 12 4.90 -24.93 -4.01
C ALA A 12 4.01 -23.70 -4.25
N LYS A 13 3.88 -22.84 -3.23
CA LYS A 13 3.20 -21.55 -3.35
C LYS A 13 3.94 -20.66 -4.35
N ILE A 14 3.20 -20.08 -5.29
CA ILE A 14 3.76 -19.20 -6.35
C ILE A 14 3.10 -17.82 -6.40
N ALA A 15 1.86 -17.70 -5.91
CA ALA A 15 1.15 -16.43 -5.87
C ALA A 15 0.14 -16.40 -4.72
N VAL A 16 -0.19 -15.19 -4.28
CA VAL A 16 -1.35 -14.88 -3.45
C VAL A 16 -2.42 -14.32 -4.38
N PHE A 17 -3.61 -14.91 -4.35
CA PHE A 17 -4.75 -14.49 -5.12
C PHE A 17 -5.80 -13.88 -4.19
N LYS A 18 -6.20 -12.63 -4.48
CA LYS A 18 -7.25 -11.91 -3.75
C LYS A 18 -8.41 -11.69 -4.72
N ALA A 19 -9.55 -12.31 -4.43
CA ALA A 19 -10.75 -12.20 -5.25
C ALA A 19 -11.49 -10.92 -4.88
N SER A 20 -11.69 -10.02 -5.87
CA SER A 20 -12.29 -8.70 -5.66
C SER A 20 -13.77 -8.79 -5.28
N ASP A 21 -14.50 -9.76 -5.84
CA ASP A 21 -15.89 -10.08 -5.49
C ASP A 21 -16.04 -10.75 -4.12
N GLU A 22 -14.93 -11.16 -3.51
CA GLU A 22 -14.88 -11.70 -2.15
C GLU A 22 -14.34 -10.69 -1.12
N GLU A 23 -14.07 -9.44 -1.51
CA GLU A 23 -13.69 -8.36 -0.59
C GLU A 23 -14.78 -8.12 0.47
N PRO A 24 -14.46 -7.55 1.65
CA PRO A 24 -15.49 -7.10 2.59
C PRO A 24 -16.52 -6.20 1.89
N TYR A 25 -17.80 -6.51 2.11
CA TYR A 25 -18.97 -5.87 1.52
C TYR A 25 -19.19 -6.15 0.02
N ALA A 26 -18.34 -6.94 -0.63
CA ALA A 26 -18.57 -7.42 -1.98
C ALA A 26 -19.61 -8.57 -2.01
N GLU A 27 -20.20 -8.82 -3.18
CA GLU A 27 -21.32 -9.75 -3.38
C GLU A 27 -21.06 -11.18 -2.89
N ASN A 28 -19.83 -11.67 -3.02
CA ASN A 28 -19.45 -13.06 -2.74
C ASN A 28 -18.55 -13.17 -1.50
N ASN A 29 -18.62 -12.22 -0.56
CA ASN A 29 -17.79 -12.24 0.64
C ASN A 29 -17.94 -13.57 1.42
N PRO A 30 -16.86 -14.35 1.63
CA PRO A 30 -16.94 -15.69 2.24
C PRO A 30 -17.30 -15.67 3.73
N ARG A 31 -17.26 -14.50 4.38
CA ARG A 31 -17.64 -14.32 5.78
C ARG A 31 -19.06 -13.77 5.93
N GLY A 32 -19.78 -13.54 4.83
CA GLY A 32 -21.14 -12.98 4.85
C GLY A 32 -21.20 -11.48 5.15
N TYR A 33 -20.07 -10.77 5.17
CA TYR A 33 -20.05 -9.32 5.23
C TYR A 33 -20.36 -8.76 3.84
N ILE A 34 -21.64 -8.70 3.49
CA ILE A 34 -22.15 -8.16 2.22
C ILE A 34 -22.77 -6.78 2.44
N GLN A 35 -22.74 -5.90 1.42
CA GLN A 35 -23.47 -4.64 1.51
C GLN A 35 -24.95 -4.86 1.79
N GLN A 36 -25.52 -4.01 2.65
CA GLN A 36 -26.96 -4.01 2.92
C GLN A 36 -27.66 -3.00 1.99
N PRO A 37 -28.87 -3.30 1.49
CA PRO A 37 -29.62 -2.38 0.65
C PRO A 37 -29.80 -1.00 1.33
N GLY A 38 -29.36 0.06 0.66
CA GLY A 38 -29.48 1.43 1.16
C GLY A 38 -28.41 1.86 2.18
N GLN A 39 -27.35 1.08 2.37
CA GLN A 39 -26.18 1.46 3.16
C GLN A 39 -24.89 1.29 2.36
N ASP A 40 -24.23 2.40 2.06
CA ASP A 40 -22.88 2.39 1.50
C ASP A 40 -21.88 2.06 2.60
N MET A 41 -21.56 0.77 2.73
CA MET A 41 -20.55 0.29 3.68
C MET A 41 -19.17 0.25 3.01
N PHE A 42 -18.19 0.86 3.68
CA PHE A 42 -16.79 0.88 3.27
C PHE A 42 -15.93 0.25 4.37
N LEU A 43 -14.88 -0.49 4.00
CA LEU A 43 -13.90 -0.97 4.99
C LEU A 43 -12.98 0.17 5.45
N ARG A 44 -12.64 1.06 4.51
CA ARG A 44 -11.97 2.33 4.76
C ARG A 44 -12.63 3.38 3.87
N GLU A 45 -12.96 4.53 4.44
CA GLU A 45 -13.58 5.63 3.70
C GLU A 45 -12.73 6.02 2.47
N GLY A 46 -13.40 6.28 1.34
CA GLY A 46 -12.76 6.57 0.06
C GLY A 46 -12.24 5.35 -0.73
N VAL A 47 -12.52 4.11 -0.29
CA VAL A 47 -12.28 2.87 -1.06
C VAL A 47 -13.58 2.10 -1.23
N ILE A 48 -14.03 1.96 -2.47
CA ILE A 48 -15.24 1.22 -2.81
C ILE A 48 -14.93 -0.29 -2.80
N PRO A 49 -15.82 -1.15 -2.25
CA PRO A 49 -15.66 -2.61 -2.33
C PRO A 49 -15.41 -3.09 -3.76
N GLY A 50 -14.40 -3.93 -3.95
CA GLY A 50 -13.97 -4.43 -5.25
C GLY A 50 -12.84 -3.61 -5.90
N GLU A 51 -12.54 -2.41 -5.41
CA GLU A 51 -11.46 -1.56 -5.94
C GLU A 51 -10.11 -1.71 -5.21
N ALA A 52 -10.02 -2.51 -4.15
CA ALA A 52 -8.74 -2.70 -3.47
C ALA A 52 -7.72 -3.39 -4.42
N CYS A 53 -8.21 -4.33 -5.24
CA CYS A 53 -7.37 -5.04 -6.21
C CYS A 53 -6.64 -4.12 -7.20
N ILE A 54 -7.29 -3.07 -7.72
CA ILE A 54 -6.66 -2.15 -8.67
C ILE A 54 -5.59 -1.27 -8.00
N ARG A 55 -5.77 -0.96 -6.71
CA ARG A 55 -4.82 -0.17 -5.91
C ARG A 55 -3.54 -0.94 -5.61
N GLU A 56 -3.65 -2.25 -5.42
CA GLU A 56 -2.49 -3.14 -5.29
C GLU A 56 -1.64 -3.16 -6.56
N VAL A 57 -2.27 -3.27 -7.74
CA VAL A 57 -1.54 -3.18 -9.02
C VAL A 57 -0.94 -1.79 -9.22
N ALA A 58 -1.68 -0.74 -8.87
CA ALA A 58 -1.19 0.63 -8.94
C ALA A 58 0.04 0.83 -8.05
N ALA A 59 0.05 0.31 -6.82
CA ALA A 59 1.19 0.37 -5.91
C ALA A 59 2.43 -0.30 -6.52
N PHE A 60 2.28 -1.49 -7.11
CA PHE A 60 3.37 -2.16 -7.84
C PHE A 60 3.88 -1.31 -9.02
N MET A 61 2.97 -0.74 -9.83
CA MET A 61 3.35 0.10 -10.95
C MET A 61 4.03 1.42 -10.53
N LEU A 62 3.69 1.95 -9.35
CA LEU A 62 4.29 3.15 -8.79
C LEU A 62 5.62 2.88 -8.09
N ASP A 63 5.96 1.63 -7.79
CA ASP A 63 7.28 1.22 -7.29
C ASP A 63 8.32 1.16 -8.42
N HIS A 64 8.71 2.33 -8.91
CA HIS A 64 9.59 2.48 -10.07
C HIS A 64 10.93 1.75 -9.88
N GLY A 65 11.18 0.73 -10.70
CA GLY A 65 12.40 -0.07 -10.64
C GLY A 65 12.50 -0.95 -9.38
N GLY A 66 11.37 -1.23 -8.71
CA GLY A 66 11.34 -2.06 -7.50
C GLY A 66 12.09 -1.44 -6.32
N PHE A 67 12.05 -0.11 -6.21
CA PHE A 67 12.79 0.64 -5.18
C PHE A 67 12.34 0.26 -3.77
N SER A 68 11.02 0.15 -3.56
CA SER A 68 10.37 -0.19 -2.30
C SER A 68 10.22 -1.70 -2.11
N GLY A 69 10.28 -2.46 -3.20
CA GLY A 69 10.24 -3.92 -3.19
C GLY A 69 8.82 -4.48 -3.12
N VAL A 70 7.83 -3.78 -3.69
CA VAL A 70 6.48 -4.32 -3.84
C VAL A 70 6.56 -5.58 -4.70
N PRO A 71 6.04 -6.73 -4.25
CA PRO A 71 5.96 -7.93 -5.06
C PRO A 71 5.28 -7.68 -6.40
N MET A 72 5.59 -8.49 -7.42
CA MET A 72 4.92 -8.35 -8.71
C MET A 72 3.43 -8.59 -8.56
N THR A 73 2.62 -7.58 -8.89
CA THR A 73 1.17 -7.64 -8.71
C THR A 73 0.45 -7.30 -10.01
N THR A 74 -0.51 -8.12 -10.41
CA THR A 74 -1.23 -7.98 -11.68
C THR A 74 -2.66 -8.49 -11.62
N LEU A 75 -3.52 -8.01 -12.51
CA LEU A 75 -4.88 -8.51 -12.65
C LEU A 75 -4.88 -9.82 -13.43
N VAL A 76 -5.57 -10.83 -12.91
CA VAL A 76 -5.78 -12.12 -13.54
C VAL A 76 -7.23 -12.57 -13.39
N GLU A 77 -7.73 -13.34 -14.35
CA GLU A 77 -8.95 -14.13 -14.16
C GLU A 77 -8.54 -15.54 -13.73
N CYS A 78 -9.14 -16.05 -12.65
CA CYS A 78 -8.85 -17.39 -12.16
C CYS A 78 -10.13 -18.10 -11.73
N ARG A 79 -10.32 -19.33 -12.20
CA ARG A 79 -11.46 -20.17 -11.81
C ARG A 79 -10.98 -21.37 -11.01
N HIS A 80 -11.51 -21.55 -9.81
CA HIS A 80 -11.20 -22.69 -8.96
C HIS A 80 -12.42 -23.10 -8.13
N PRO A 81 -12.68 -24.41 -7.91
CA PRO A 81 -13.83 -24.87 -7.12
C PRO A 81 -13.85 -24.43 -5.65
N THR A 82 -12.72 -23.94 -5.13
CA THR A 82 -12.59 -23.46 -3.74
C THR A 82 -13.03 -22.00 -3.58
N PHE A 83 -13.17 -21.24 -4.67
CA PHE A 83 -13.65 -19.86 -4.61
C PHE A 83 -15.14 -19.82 -4.27
N ASN A 84 -15.58 -18.76 -3.61
CA ASN A 84 -17.00 -18.58 -3.34
C ASN A 84 -17.76 -18.37 -4.67
N ILE A 85 -19.01 -18.84 -4.71
CA ILE A 85 -19.74 -19.31 -5.92
C ILE A 85 -19.69 -18.35 -7.13
N ASN A 86 -19.58 -18.93 -8.35
CA ASN A 86 -19.61 -18.34 -9.72
C ASN A 86 -18.33 -17.68 -10.30
N GLY A 87 -17.16 -18.22 -9.99
CA GLY A 87 -16.08 -18.39 -10.98
C GLY A 87 -15.61 -17.12 -11.72
N SER A 88 -15.29 -16.08 -10.94
CA SER A 88 -14.45 -14.90 -11.25
C SER A 88 -14.79 -14.06 -12.49
N ARG A 89 -15.04 -12.75 -12.31
CA ARG A 89 -15.14 -11.78 -13.43
C ARG A 89 -13.86 -10.96 -13.65
N MET A 90 -13.05 -10.72 -12.61
CA MET A 90 -11.73 -10.07 -12.67
C MET A 90 -11.12 -10.16 -11.26
N SER A 91 -9.84 -10.48 -11.09
CA SER A 91 -9.25 -10.64 -9.75
C SER A 91 -7.75 -10.29 -9.74
N LEU A 92 -7.12 -10.23 -8.57
CA LEU A 92 -5.69 -9.91 -8.43
C LEU A 92 -4.87 -11.16 -8.17
N ALA A 93 -3.71 -11.27 -8.82
CA ALA A 93 -2.62 -12.12 -8.38
C ALA A 93 -1.39 -11.29 -8.03
N GLU A 94 -0.90 -11.50 -6.81
CA GLU A 94 0.35 -10.98 -6.29
C GLU A 94 1.37 -12.14 -6.22
N GLU A 95 2.60 -11.89 -6.62
CA GLU A 95 3.69 -12.86 -6.52
C GLU A 95 3.89 -13.30 -5.08
N PHE A 96 3.97 -14.61 -4.87
CA PHE A 96 4.29 -15.13 -3.55
C PHE A 96 5.79 -14.99 -3.29
N VAL A 97 6.14 -14.01 -2.46
CA VAL A 97 7.51 -13.85 -1.99
C VAL A 97 7.72 -14.71 -0.75
N ARG A 98 8.73 -15.59 -0.79
CA ARG A 98 9.18 -16.28 0.42
C ARG A 98 9.81 -15.28 1.38
N THR A 99 9.27 -15.23 2.58
CA THR A 99 9.71 -14.38 3.69
C THR A 99 9.80 -15.21 4.97
N ASP A 100 10.53 -14.71 5.95
CA ASP A 100 10.78 -15.43 7.21
C ASP A 100 9.70 -15.14 8.26
N CYS A 101 9.28 -13.87 8.37
CA CYS A 101 8.28 -13.39 9.32
C CYS A 101 7.73 -12.02 8.88
N CYS A 102 6.83 -11.41 9.66
CA CYS A 102 6.48 -9.99 9.49
C CYS A 102 7.33 -9.10 10.40
N ALA A 103 7.16 -7.78 10.30
CA ALA A 103 7.89 -6.81 11.10
C ALA A 103 7.46 -6.82 12.57
N ASP A 104 6.30 -7.37 12.93
CA ASP A 104 5.91 -7.58 14.34
C ASP A 104 6.91 -8.47 15.09
N ASP A 105 7.52 -9.43 14.38
CA ASP A 105 8.47 -10.39 14.96
C ASP A 105 9.91 -9.83 15.01
N ILE A 106 10.14 -8.61 14.52
CA ILE A 106 11.47 -8.01 14.40
C ILE A 106 11.51 -6.65 15.10
N SER A 107 12.45 -6.51 16.05
CA SER A 107 12.78 -5.19 16.60
C SER A 107 13.20 -4.22 15.49
N PRO A 108 12.61 -3.01 15.39
CA PRO A 108 12.98 -2.02 14.38
C PRO A 108 14.48 -1.72 14.34
N SER A 109 15.18 -1.83 15.48
CA SER A 109 16.64 -1.65 15.57
C SER A 109 17.47 -2.60 14.71
N LYS A 110 16.89 -3.72 14.23
CA LYS A 110 17.55 -4.67 13.32
C LYS A 110 17.39 -4.29 11.84
N LEU A 111 16.51 -3.34 11.54
CA LEU A 111 16.26 -2.86 10.19
C LEU A 111 17.25 -1.75 9.83
N SER A 112 17.70 -1.71 8.58
CA SER A 112 18.53 -0.60 8.10
C SER A 112 17.66 0.64 7.83
N VAL A 113 18.31 1.80 7.81
CA VAL A 113 17.66 3.08 7.48
C VAL A 113 17.10 3.04 6.07
N GLU A 114 17.85 2.46 5.13
CA GLU A 114 17.46 2.34 3.72
C GLU A 114 16.20 1.50 3.54
N GLU A 115 16.07 0.39 4.28
CA GLU A 115 14.91 -0.49 4.20
C GLU A 115 13.67 0.17 4.79
N VAL A 116 13.79 0.97 5.84
CA VAL A 116 12.64 1.72 6.36
C VAL A 116 12.28 2.89 5.44
N HIS A 117 13.28 3.63 4.94
CA HIS A 117 13.07 4.77 4.05
C HIS A 117 12.37 4.39 2.76
N LYS A 118 12.67 3.22 2.17
CA LYS A 118 12.01 2.81 0.92
C LYS A 118 10.52 2.55 1.10
N ILE A 119 10.10 2.05 2.27
CA ILE A 119 8.69 1.84 2.61
C ILE A 119 7.99 3.19 2.77
N ALA A 120 8.55 4.07 3.60
CA ALA A 120 7.98 5.38 3.86
C ALA A 120 7.82 6.22 2.58
N VAL A 121 8.79 6.18 1.68
CA VAL A 121 8.72 6.88 0.38
C VAL A 121 7.52 6.43 -0.45
N LEU A 122 7.21 5.12 -0.48
CA LEU A 122 6.06 4.62 -1.21
C LEU A 122 4.76 4.97 -0.49
N ASP A 123 4.67 4.67 0.81
CA ASP A 123 3.43 4.89 1.58
C ASP A 123 3.02 6.36 1.63
N ILE A 124 3.97 7.31 1.71
CA ILE A 124 3.69 8.76 1.61
C ILE A 124 3.08 9.10 0.25
N ARG A 125 3.68 8.61 -0.85
CA ARG A 125 3.16 8.87 -2.20
C ARG A 125 1.75 8.33 -2.37
N LEU A 126 1.53 7.11 -1.90
CA LEU A 126 0.24 6.43 -2.02
C LEU A 126 -0.80 6.91 -1.01
N MET A 127 -0.39 7.67 0.02
CA MET A 127 -1.20 7.96 1.20
C MET A 127 -1.82 6.67 1.77
N ASN A 128 -1.00 5.64 1.96
CA ASN A 128 -1.45 4.33 2.44
C ASN A 128 -2.09 4.46 3.83
N ALA A 129 -3.32 4.00 4.00
CA ALA A 129 -4.09 4.14 5.23
C ALA A 129 -4.18 2.86 6.05
N ASP A 130 -3.35 1.87 5.75
CA ASP A 130 -3.27 0.61 6.51
C ASP A 130 -1.84 0.03 6.48
N ARG A 131 -0.81 0.88 6.68
CA ARG A 131 0.55 0.37 6.88
C ARG A 131 0.76 0.02 8.34
N ASN A 132 0.32 -1.16 8.71
CA ASN A 132 0.71 -1.81 9.96
C ASN A 132 1.94 -2.71 9.78
N SER A 133 2.52 -3.18 10.89
CA SER A 133 3.73 -4.02 10.90
C SER A 133 3.52 -5.44 10.38
N ALA A 134 2.27 -5.94 10.40
CA ALA A 134 1.92 -7.22 9.77
C ALA A 134 1.97 -7.12 8.22
N ASN A 135 1.72 -5.92 7.67
CA ASN A 135 1.80 -5.63 6.24
C ASN A 135 3.25 -5.39 5.74
N LEU A 136 4.25 -5.57 6.60
CA LEU A 136 5.67 -5.51 6.26
C LEU A 136 6.31 -6.86 6.49
N LEU A 137 6.54 -7.62 5.41
CA LEU A 137 7.22 -8.89 5.51
C LEU A 137 8.73 -8.69 5.59
N CYS A 138 9.40 -9.58 6.30
CA CYS A 138 10.84 -9.55 6.50
C CYS A 138 11.48 -10.77 5.84
N ARG A 139 12.48 -10.52 5.00
CA ARG A 139 13.30 -11.54 4.33
C ARG A 139 14.76 -11.37 4.70
N ARG A 140 15.38 -12.41 5.26
CA ARG A 140 16.81 -12.44 5.55
C ARG A 140 17.60 -12.71 4.26
N LYS A 141 18.54 -11.82 3.96
CA LYS A 141 19.50 -11.97 2.87
C LYS A 141 20.66 -12.88 3.30
N THR A 142 21.47 -13.30 2.32
CA THR A 142 22.62 -14.18 2.54
C THR A 142 23.68 -13.57 3.48
N ASP A 143 23.75 -12.24 3.54
CA ASP A 143 24.63 -11.48 4.45
C ASP A 143 24.00 -11.24 5.84
N ASN A 144 22.88 -11.90 6.15
CA ASN A 144 22.06 -11.74 7.34
C ASN A 144 21.35 -10.39 7.50
N SER A 145 21.49 -9.47 6.56
CA SER A 145 20.68 -8.24 6.55
C SER A 145 19.21 -8.60 6.32
N ILE A 146 18.32 -7.75 6.86
CA ILE A 146 16.87 -7.93 6.72
C ILE A 146 16.39 -6.99 5.62
N GLU A 147 15.59 -7.53 4.72
CA GLU A 147 14.88 -6.80 3.70
C GLU A 147 13.39 -6.72 4.03
N LEU A 148 12.82 -5.53 3.93
CA LEU A 148 11.39 -5.31 4.05
C LEU A 148 10.71 -5.50 2.69
N VAL A 149 9.59 -6.21 2.68
CA VAL A 149 8.74 -6.42 1.51
C VAL A 149 7.34 -5.89 1.87
N PRO A 150 6.94 -4.72 1.35
CA PRO A 150 5.61 -4.20 1.60
C PRO A 150 4.57 -4.99 0.81
N ILE A 151 3.51 -5.39 1.50
CA ILE A 151 2.33 -6.04 0.90
C ILE A 151 1.08 -5.26 1.28
N ASP A 152 -0.06 -5.62 0.71
CA ASP A 152 -1.39 -5.16 1.13
C ASP A 152 -1.59 -3.63 1.05
N HIS A 153 -1.58 -3.12 -0.18
CA HIS A 153 -1.80 -1.71 -0.52
C HIS A 153 -3.25 -1.42 -0.91
N GLY A 154 -4.20 -2.30 -0.57
CA GLY A 154 -5.61 -2.16 -0.93
C GLY A 154 -6.27 -0.87 -0.44
N PHE A 155 -5.75 -0.25 0.63
CA PHE A 155 -6.28 0.98 1.24
C PHE A 155 -5.40 2.22 1.00
N CYS A 156 -4.84 2.34 -0.19
CA CYS A 156 -4.14 3.53 -0.64
C CYS A 156 -4.91 4.29 -1.75
N LEU A 157 -4.42 5.45 -2.20
CA LEU A 157 -5.02 6.25 -3.30
C LEU A 157 -6.53 6.49 -3.08
N ARG A 158 -6.86 7.02 -1.91
CA ARG A 158 -8.25 7.23 -1.45
C ARG A 158 -8.72 8.63 -1.83
N SER A 159 -10.03 8.82 -1.95
CA SER A 159 -10.65 10.11 -2.22
C SER A 159 -10.87 10.97 -0.96
N VAL A 160 -10.27 10.61 0.18
CA VAL A 160 -10.34 11.34 1.45
C VAL A 160 -8.95 11.51 2.07
N ALA A 161 -8.70 12.67 2.69
CA ALA A 161 -7.43 13.01 3.33
C ALA A 161 -7.49 12.90 4.87
N ASP A 162 -7.79 11.71 5.37
CA ASP A 162 -7.91 11.37 6.79
C ASP A 162 -6.76 10.51 7.32
N ASN A 163 -5.65 10.37 6.59
CA ASN A 163 -4.50 9.57 7.05
C ASN A 163 -4.05 10.05 8.44
N SER A 164 -4.07 9.14 9.41
CA SER A 164 -3.68 9.40 10.79
C SER A 164 -2.26 8.90 11.04
N TRP A 165 -1.59 9.47 12.03
CA TRP A 165 -0.26 9.05 12.47
C TRP A 165 -0.18 7.54 12.77
N MET A 166 -1.29 6.93 13.22
CA MET A 166 -1.39 5.50 13.53
C MET A 166 -1.50 4.60 12.29
N ASP A 167 -1.83 5.15 11.12
CA ASP A 167 -1.91 4.37 9.87
C ASP A 167 -0.51 3.95 9.36
N TRP A 168 0.56 4.51 9.91
CA TRP A 168 1.95 4.23 9.55
C TRP A 168 2.77 3.72 10.74
N CYS A 169 2.93 2.40 10.86
CA CYS A 169 3.67 1.77 11.94
C CYS A 169 5.14 2.23 12.03
N TRP A 170 5.70 2.71 10.92
CA TRP A 170 7.09 3.17 10.83
C TRP A 170 7.30 4.62 11.24
N LEU A 171 6.23 5.40 11.45
CA LEU A 171 6.32 6.86 11.67
C LEU A 171 7.20 7.21 12.89
N ASP A 172 7.04 6.47 13.99
CA ASP A 172 7.79 6.67 15.22
C ASP A 172 9.16 5.98 15.25
N TRP A 173 9.52 5.22 14.20
CA TRP A 173 10.81 4.54 14.18
C TRP A 173 11.96 5.55 14.05
N PRO A 174 13.04 5.42 14.86
CA PRO A 174 14.16 6.37 14.84
C PRO A 174 14.80 6.58 13.46
N HIS A 175 14.69 5.59 12.57
CA HIS A 175 15.18 5.61 11.19
C HIS A 175 14.64 6.79 10.39
N LEU A 176 13.40 7.22 10.62
CA LEU A 176 12.76 8.29 9.85
C LEU A 176 13.38 9.67 10.13
N LYS A 177 14.00 9.83 11.30
CA LYS A 177 14.72 11.05 11.70
C LYS A 177 16.16 11.07 11.19
N GLN A 178 16.64 9.96 10.62
CA GLN A 178 17.96 9.88 10.00
C GLN A 178 17.96 10.47 8.58
N PRO A 179 19.09 11.03 8.11
CA PRO A 179 19.18 11.62 6.79
C PRO A 179 18.96 10.59 5.68
N MET A 180 18.19 10.96 4.64
CA MET A 180 18.04 10.13 3.45
C MET A 180 19.37 9.93 2.73
N SER A 181 19.61 8.69 2.27
CA SER A 181 20.75 8.37 1.41
C SER A 181 20.71 9.14 0.08
N ARG A 182 21.88 9.29 -0.58
CA ARG A 182 21.94 9.88 -1.94
C ARG A 182 21.08 9.10 -2.94
N LYS A 183 21.00 7.77 -2.80
CA LYS A 183 20.16 6.90 -3.63
C LYS A 183 18.68 7.23 -3.46
N THR A 184 18.21 7.32 -2.23
CA THR A 184 16.82 7.66 -1.88
C THR A 184 16.44 9.05 -2.38
N LYS A 185 17.29 10.06 -2.12
CA LYS A 185 17.07 11.43 -2.63
C LYS A 185 16.99 11.45 -4.15
N LYS A 186 17.92 10.77 -4.83
CA LYS A 186 17.93 10.69 -6.29
C LYS A 186 16.63 10.07 -6.80
N TYR A 187 16.20 8.93 -6.23
CA TYR A 187 14.96 8.26 -6.59
C TYR A 187 13.77 9.22 -6.50
N ILE A 188 13.54 9.82 -5.33
CA ILE A 188 12.41 10.74 -5.09
C ILE A 188 12.40 11.89 -6.10
N LEU A 189 13.54 12.53 -6.32
CA LEU A 189 13.63 13.71 -7.19
C LEU A 189 13.36 13.39 -8.67
N HIS A 190 13.64 12.14 -9.09
CA HIS A 190 13.43 11.68 -10.48
C HIS A 190 12.02 11.16 -10.77
N LEU A 191 11.16 10.98 -9.75
CA LEU A 191 9.76 10.57 -9.96
C LEU A 191 9.04 11.52 -10.92
N ASP A 192 8.17 11.05 -11.79
CA ASP A 192 7.36 11.94 -12.65
C ASP A 192 5.91 11.89 -12.18
N ILE A 193 5.55 12.84 -11.32
CA ILE A 193 4.24 12.85 -10.66
C ILE A 193 3.12 12.96 -11.70
N ALA A 194 3.31 13.77 -12.75
CA ALA A 194 2.29 13.96 -13.78
C ALA A 194 2.10 12.70 -14.63
N LYS A 195 3.20 12.03 -14.99
CA LYS A 195 3.15 10.76 -15.71
C LYS A 195 2.50 9.65 -14.86
N ASP A 196 2.84 9.60 -13.57
CA ASP A 196 2.28 8.63 -12.63
C ASP A 196 0.78 8.85 -12.45
N ALA A 197 0.34 10.08 -12.21
CA ALA A 197 -1.09 10.41 -12.07
C ALA A 197 -1.87 10.13 -13.36
N LYS A 198 -1.28 10.43 -14.53
CA LYS A 198 -1.88 10.07 -15.82
C LYS A 198 -2.06 8.56 -15.96
N MET A 199 -1.06 7.77 -15.54
CA MET A 199 -1.12 6.31 -15.54
C MET A 199 -2.23 5.81 -14.61
N LEU A 200 -2.36 6.39 -13.41
CA LEU A 200 -3.42 6.07 -12.46
C LEU A 200 -4.82 6.34 -13.03
N GLN A 201 -5.02 7.50 -13.65
CA GLN A 201 -6.28 7.85 -14.30
C GLN A 201 -6.60 6.91 -15.47
N GLU A 202 -5.68 6.73 -16.41
CA GLU A 202 -5.94 6.04 -17.68
C GLU A 202 -6.06 4.52 -17.54
N ARG A 203 -5.34 3.91 -16.59
CA ARG A 203 -5.30 2.44 -16.44
C ARG A 203 -6.18 1.91 -15.33
N PHE A 204 -6.40 2.68 -14.28
CA PHE A 204 -7.10 2.23 -13.08
C PHE A 204 -8.33 3.08 -12.76
N ASN A 205 -8.61 4.14 -13.53
CA ASN A 205 -9.75 5.01 -13.33
C ASN A 205 -9.80 5.60 -11.90
N ILE A 206 -8.64 5.90 -11.31
CA ILE A 206 -8.56 6.59 -10.02
C ILE A 206 -9.20 7.97 -10.17
N CYS A 207 -10.11 8.33 -9.27
CA CYS A 207 -10.90 9.56 -9.35
C CYS A 207 -10.04 10.82 -9.13
N GLY A 208 -10.56 11.97 -9.56
CA GLY A 208 -9.82 13.25 -9.50
C GLY A 208 -9.38 13.62 -8.09
N GLU A 209 -10.25 13.43 -7.10
CA GLU A 209 -9.98 13.72 -5.68
C GLU A 209 -8.80 12.89 -5.14
N ALA A 210 -8.78 11.60 -5.46
CA ALA A 210 -7.67 10.71 -5.08
C ALA A 210 -6.37 11.09 -5.80
N LEU A 211 -6.45 11.54 -7.05
CA LEU A 211 -5.29 12.04 -7.79
C LEU A 211 -4.76 13.35 -7.22
N ASP A 212 -5.63 14.27 -6.79
CA ASP A 212 -5.23 15.53 -6.16
C ASP A 212 -4.44 15.25 -4.87
N TYR A 213 -4.87 14.28 -4.06
CA TYR A 213 -4.11 13.85 -2.88
C TYR A 213 -2.79 13.17 -3.23
N PHE A 214 -2.76 12.31 -4.25
CA PHE A 214 -1.52 11.72 -4.75
C PHE A 214 -0.53 12.80 -5.25
N TYR A 215 -1.03 13.83 -5.96
CA TYR A 215 -0.23 14.96 -6.40
C TYR A 215 0.32 15.74 -5.22
N ALA A 216 -0.52 16.06 -4.22
CA ALA A 216 -0.13 16.82 -3.04
C ALA A 216 0.95 16.08 -2.24
N SER A 217 0.72 14.80 -1.89
CA SER A 217 1.66 14.00 -1.10
C SER A 217 2.99 13.80 -1.82
N SER A 218 2.96 13.48 -3.12
CA SER A 218 4.16 13.32 -3.95
C SER A 218 4.92 14.64 -4.12
N SER A 219 4.21 15.76 -4.20
CA SER A 219 4.81 17.11 -4.31
C SER A 219 5.48 17.53 -3.00
N ILE A 220 4.82 17.31 -1.86
CA ILE A 220 5.38 17.55 -0.52
C ILE A 220 6.63 16.69 -0.32
N LEU A 221 6.58 15.40 -0.67
CA LEU A 221 7.73 14.50 -0.58
C LEU A 221 8.92 15.01 -1.40
N LYS A 222 8.69 15.42 -2.65
CA LYS A 222 9.74 15.99 -3.50
C LYS A 222 10.27 17.31 -2.96
N ALA A 223 9.40 18.22 -2.53
CA ALA A 223 9.76 19.53 -2.02
C ALA A 223 10.57 19.42 -0.73
N GLY A 224 10.11 18.62 0.23
CA GLY A 224 10.82 18.34 1.48
C GLY A 224 12.18 17.69 1.24
N THR A 225 12.26 16.76 0.29
CA THR A 225 13.54 16.15 -0.11
C THR A 225 14.53 17.19 -0.66
N LYS A 226 14.07 18.16 -1.48
CA LYS A 226 14.91 19.27 -1.97
C LYS A 226 15.34 20.21 -0.84
N ALA A 227 14.44 20.47 0.11
CA ALA A 227 14.70 21.31 1.28
C ALA A 227 15.62 20.64 2.32
N GLY A 228 15.93 19.35 2.15
CA GLY A 228 16.80 18.61 3.06
C GLY A 228 16.12 18.10 4.32
N LEU A 229 14.78 18.11 4.36
CA LEU A 229 14.00 17.55 5.46
C LEU A 229 14.20 16.03 5.55
N SER A 230 14.05 15.51 6.76
CA SER A 230 13.94 14.08 7.04
C SER A 230 12.60 13.53 6.55
N LEU A 231 12.51 12.21 6.35
CA LEU A 231 11.22 11.58 5.99
C LEU A 231 10.20 11.70 7.13
N TYR A 232 10.66 11.76 8.39
CA TYR A 232 9.78 12.06 9.53
C TYR A 232 9.09 13.42 9.37
N GLU A 233 9.86 14.49 9.14
CA GLU A 233 9.31 15.85 8.98
C GLU A 233 8.35 15.96 7.82
N ILE A 234 8.60 15.24 6.73
CA ILE A 234 7.70 15.17 5.58
C ILE A 234 6.42 14.40 5.93
N ALA A 235 6.55 13.21 6.54
CA ALA A 235 5.43 12.34 6.86
C ALA A 235 4.43 13.01 7.82
N VAL A 236 4.90 13.70 8.87
CA VAL A 236 4.02 14.38 9.83
C VAL A 236 3.25 15.56 9.22
N MET A 237 3.65 16.07 8.05
CA MET A 237 2.86 17.07 7.30
C MET A 237 1.75 16.40 6.48
N CYS A 238 1.85 15.09 6.22
CA CYS A 238 0.90 14.33 5.42
C CYS A 238 -0.14 13.59 6.27
N CYS A 239 0.07 13.45 7.58
CA CYS A 239 -0.87 12.76 8.47
C CYS A 239 -1.34 13.64 9.62
N ARG A 240 -2.56 13.37 10.10
CA ARG A 240 -3.15 14.01 11.26
C ARG A 240 -2.51 13.48 12.54
N ASN A 241 -2.27 14.38 13.49
CA ASN A 241 -1.78 14.08 14.85
C ASN A 241 -2.91 14.18 15.90
N ASP A 242 -4.17 14.16 15.47
CA ASP A 242 -5.32 14.44 16.34
C ASP A 242 -5.69 13.27 17.25
N ASN A 243 -5.06 13.24 18.42
CA ASN A 243 -5.49 12.38 19.53
C ASN A 243 -6.81 12.85 20.19
N LEU A 244 -7.49 13.86 19.62
CA LEU A 244 -8.59 14.60 20.25
C LEU A 244 -9.92 14.52 19.51
N GLY A 245 -9.99 13.82 18.36
CA GLY A 245 -11.24 13.64 17.61
C GLY A 245 -11.78 14.94 16.98
N GLU A 246 -10.89 15.85 16.57
CA GLU A 246 -11.31 17.06 15.88
C GLU A 246 -11.82 16.72 14.47
N VAL A 247 -12.99 17.26 14.12
CA VAL A 247 -13.59 17.05 12.80
C VAL A 247 -12.87 17.92 11.77
N PRO A 248 -12.52 17.38 10.58
CA PRO A 248 -11.89 18.16 9.53
C PRO A 248 -12.67 19.44 9.20
N SER A 249 -11.94 20.49 8.86
CA SER A 249 -12.57 21.72 8.38
C SER A 249 -13.19 21.49 7.00
N LYS A 250 -14.13 22.33 6.55
CA LYS A 250 -14.67 22.25 5.17
C LYS A 250 -13.63 22.48 4.05
N LEU A 251 -12.41 22.87 4.41
CA LEU A 251 -11.31 23.17 3.50
C LEU A 251 -10.20 22.10 3.53
N GLU A 252 -10.29 21.14 4.46
CA GLU A 252 -9.54 19.87 4.40
C GLU A 252 -10.36 18.84 3.59
#